data_AF-A0A2G2JK64-F1
#
_entry.id   AF-A0A2G2JK64-F1
#
_cell.length_a   1.000
_cell.length_b   1.000
_cell.length_c   1.000
_cell.angle_alpha   90.00
_cell.angle_beta   90.00
_cell.angle_gamma   90.00
#
_symmetry.space_group_name_H-M   'P 1'
#
loop_
_entity.id
_entity.type
_entity.pdbx_description
1 polymer ?
#
loop_
_entity_poly.entity_id
_entity_poly.type
_entity_poly.pdbx_seq_one_letter_code
_entity_poly.pdbx_strand_id
1 'polypeptide(L)'
;MFVRIRDGKWILANLNHSEATKKAYYTHLERYTDFLKDLDKGSRIKTSENISHPSVYVFLQQQVENREKDKHLTKTVADSLILWALNDTDPDQDRFMNQAEILESIKTNIPWAKNIVGGILTSRLKELVSKGGVGGKKINYHKKGDKYCLPFETRKIIANEKGEDESVQIDVINEICTFQILDEIEPDKKTLIAHVAIRSAQMFFEKEGLNCSFFLSGRDLEHNSLIENTVYDRVSDALDELIDSDEKKEQFNPLVCEIVRKMFYQSSESQRTLLTKFSRTYVLLFTLQAEPRVVEYFQKATANFRLLVGTDLIIRAMTERFLSKENQMTRNLFEIAKSAGIKLYLTEPALDGIIKHLIVTDNEYKNHIQPREAYITADVIRESSQILIRTYYHAKTEGYTKSWSSFIGEFITYSQLHNAPGREEFKTYITQQFGMDYISSEELYSQTSINDVNTLAEDILELKKGNQSLADAVSLTINSVYGQRRANKEYSTFPEYGYQTWWLTQESKVQRHTVDIVKKNGAKFIMRPEFLLNFFSLSPSVRDIRESYKTIFPSVMGIQMGNRLPDELFHKVLEQVDIWKNQEDGRVAAKTRALCDRLKAEHYDENSNYNSIDHVIKEVESA
;
A
#
# COMPACT_ATOMS: atom_id res chain seq x y z
N MET A 1 9.59 -10.14 -35.69
CA MET A 1 9.54 -10.35 -34.22
C MET A 1 9.40 -11.85 -33.99
N PHE A 2 10.41 -12.52 -33.45
CA PHE A 2 10.37 -13.97 -33.24
C PHE A 2 9.94 -14.28 -31.81
N VAL A 3 8.76 -14.87 -31.64
CA VAL A 3 8.28 -15.35 -30.34
C VAL A 3 8.83 -16.75 -30.12
N ARG A 4 9.64 -16.93 -29.07
CA ARG A 4 10.14 -18.26 -28.64
C ARG A 4 9.28 -18.77 -27.50
N ILE A 5 8.52 -19.83 -27.76
CA ILE A 5 7.71 -20.52 -26.74
C ILE A 5 8.59 -21.60 -26.10
N ARG A 6 8.63 -21.62 -24.76
CA ARG A 6 9.37 -22.60 -23.96
C ARG A 6 8.40 -23.37 -23.08
N ASP A 7 8.60 -24.66 -22.92
CA ASP A 7 7.76 -25.52 -22.10
C ASP A 7 8.21 -25.54 -20.62
N GLY A 8 7.37 -26.09 -19.74
CA GLY A 8 7.66 -26.13 -18.30
C GLY A 8 8.92 -26.92 -17.95
N LYS A 9 9.25 -27.98 -18.73
CA LYS A 9 10.48 -28.75 -18.53
C LYS A 9 11.72 -27.93 -18.84
N TRP A 10 11.70 -27.13 -19.91
CA TRP A 10 12.81 -26.26 -20.24
C TRP A 10 13.03 -25.18 -19.17
N ILE A 11 11.96 -24.61 -18.60
CA ILE A 11 12.06 -23.62 -17.52
C ILE A 11 12.64 -24.25 -16.25
N LEU A 12 12.22 -25.46 -15.87
CA LEU A 12 12.76 -26.18 -14.70
C LEU A 12 14.26 -26.45 -14.84
N ALA A 13 14.72 -26.86 -16.02
CA ALA A 13 16.14 -27.12 -16.29
C ALA A 13 17.01 -25.86 -16.33
N ASN A 14 16.41 -24.68 -16.56
CA ASN A 14 17.12 -23.40 -16.72
C ASN A 14 16.69 -22.36 -15.68
N LEU A 15 16.20 -22.82 -14.53
CA LEU A 15 15.59 -21.99 -13.49
C LEU A 15 16.55 -20.93 -12.97
N ASN A 16 17.81 -21.29 -12.73
CA ASN A 16 18.84 -20.37 -12.24
C ASN A 16 19.61 -19.62 -13.34
N HIS A 17 19.21 -19.78 -14.60
CA HIS A 17 19.96 -19.24 -15.74
C HIS A 17 19.76 -17.73 -15.95
N SER A 18 18.63 -17.16 -15.49
CA SER A 18 18.32 -15.72 -15.61
C SER A 18 17.17 -15.30 -14.69
N GLU A 19 17.05 -14.01 -14.36
CA GLU A 19 15.90 -13.48 -13.63
C GLU A 19 14.56 -13.68 -14.38
N ALA A 20 14.60 -13.70 -15.71
CA ALA A 20 13.42 -13.98 -16.53
C ALA A 20 12.93 -15.43 -16.37
N THR A 21 13.83 -16.40 -16.27
CA THR A 21 13.48 -17.81 -16.06
C THR A 21 13.04 -18.09 -14.62
N LYS A 22 13.64 -17.42 -13.61
CA LYS A 22 13.12 -17.45 -12.23
C LYS A 22 11.71 -16.88 -12.14
N LYS A 23 11.46 -15.71 -12.74
CA LYS A 23 10.13 -15.08 -12.76
C LYS A 23 9.10 -15.97 -13.45
N ALA A 24 9.45 -16.58 -14.59
CA ALA A 24 8.56 -17.52 -15.28
C ALA A 24 8.24 -18.76 -14.44
N TYR A 25 9.20 -19.27 -13.65
CA TYR A 25 8.98 -20.35 -12.70
C TYR A 25 8.01 -19.95 -11.57
N TYR A 26 8.29 -18.85 -10.86
CA TYR A 26 7.44 -18.37 -9.78
C TYR A 26 6.02 -18.04 -10.25
N THR A 27 5.88 -17.50 -11.46
CA THR A 27 4.57 -17.08 -12.00
C THR A 27 3.72 -18.26 -12.48
N HIS A 28 4.32 -19.30 -13.06
CA HIS A 28 3.56 -20.32 -13.79
C HIS A 28 3.73 -21.75 -13.28
N LEU A 29 4.84 -22.06 -12.60
CA LEU A 29 5.21 -23.43 -12.26
C LEU A 29 5.30 -23.70 -10.76
N GLU A 30 5.54 -22.68 -9.93
CA GLU A 30 5.70 -22.85 -8.46
C GLU A 30 4.51 -23.58 -7.82
N ARG A 31 3.28 -23.28 -8.24
CA ARG A 31 2.07 -23.97 -7.73
C ARG A 31 2.09 -25.50 -7.91
N TYR A 32 2.83 -25.99 -8.90
CA TYR A 32 2.93 -27.40 -9.23
C TYR A 32 4.14 -28.08 -8.59
N THR A 33 5.07 -27.32 -8.02
CA THR A 33 6.27 -27.85 -7.35
C THR A 33 6.29 -27.52 -5.86
N ASP A 34 5.37 -26.69 -5.38
CA ASP A 34 5.22 -26.38 -3.96
C ASP A 34 4.99 -27.63 -3.11
N PHE A 35 4.19 -28.59 -3.60
CA PHE A 35 3.98 -29.86 -2.90
C PHE A 35 5.25 -30.73 -2.79
N LEU A 36 6.25 -30.50 -3.64
CA LEU A 36 7.54 -31.22 -3.58
C LEU A 36 8.49 -30.59 -2.55
N LYS A 37 8.25 -29.34 -2.12
CA LYS A 37 8.92 -28.76 -0.94
C LYS A 37 8.45 -29.45 0.37
N ASP A 38 7.37 -30.23 0.32
CA ASP A 38 6.73 -30.88 1.47
C ASP A 38 7.19 -32.32 1.74
N LEU A 39 8.04 -32.92 0.88
CA LEU A 39 8.43 -34.33 1.04
C LEU A 39 9.28 -34.62 2.29
N ASP A 40 9.99 -33.62 2.84
CA ASP A 40 10.95 -33.82 3.94
C ASP A 40 10.45 -33.40 5.33
N LYS A 41 9.24 -32.84 5.47
CA LYS A 41 8.78 -32.30 6.77
C LYS A 41 7.30 -32.56 7.03
N GLY A 42 6.98 -33.81 7.34
CA GLY A 42 5.66 -34.19 7.85
C GLY A 42 5.23 -33.34 9.06
N SER A 43 4.03 -32.78 9.01
CA SER A 43 3.20 -32.37 10.17
C SER A 43 3.69 -31.25 11.10
N ARG A 44 4.62 -30.38 10.69
CA ARG A 44 4.84 -29.11 11.42
C ARG A 44 4.27 -27.96 10.61
N ILE A 45 3.23 -27.32 11.15
CA ILE A 45 2.79 -25.97 10.74
C ILE A 45 4.04 -25.09 10.82
N LYS A 46 4.64 -24.75 9.68
CA LYS A 46 5.73 -23.76 9.68
C LYS A 46 5.16 -22.48 10.28
N THR A 47 5.81 -21.94 11.30
CA THR A 47 5.74 -20.52 11.60
C THR A 47 6.30 -19.81 10.38
N SER A 48 5.48 -18.98 9.71
CA SER A 48 5.93 -18.25 8.54
C SER A 48 6.98 -17.22 8.94
N GLU A 49 7.89 -16.88 8.01
CA GLU A 49 8.92 -15.84 8.21
C GLU A 49 8.31 -14.49 8.65
N ASN A 50 7.04 -14.27 8.34
CA ASN A 50 6.25 -13.10 8.73
C ASN A 50 5.90 -13.07 10.23
N ILE A 51 5.90 -14.23 10.90
CA ILE A 51 5.63 -14.36 12.34
C ILE A 51 6.93 -14.23 13.14
N SER A 52 8.04 -14.74 12.60
CA SER A 52 9.36 -14.72 13.25
C SER A 52 10.03 -13.34 13.30
N HIS A 53 9.47 -12.33 12.64
CA HIS A 53 9.98 -10.96 12.68
C HIS A 53 8.88 -9.96 13.07
N PRO A 54 9.18 -8.93 13.89
CA PRO A 54 8.15 -8.03 14.41
C PRO A 54 7.46 -7.16 13.35
N SER A 55 8.10 -6.92 12.19
CA SER A 55 7.64 -5.94 11.19
C SER A 55 6.17 -6.05 10.83
N VAL A 56 5.69 -7.24 10.48
CA VAL A 56 4.30 -7.40 10.03
C VAL A 56 3.33 -7.14 11.19
N TYR A 57 3.59 -7.73 12.35
CA TYR A 57 2.74 -7.55 13.53
C TYR A 57 2.66 -6.08 13.96
N VAL A 58 3.82 -5.44 14.13
CA VAL A 58 3.93 -4.04 14.58
C VAL A 58 3.29 -3.10 13.57
N PHE A 59 3.48 -3.36 12.26
CA PHE A 59 2.87 -2.56 11.21
C PHE A 59 1.35 -2.64 11.25
N LEU A 60 0.79 -3.85 11.28
CA LEU A 60 -0.66 -4.03 11.30
C LEU A 60 -1.28 -3.42 12.56
N GLN A 61 -0.62 -3.57 13.73
CA GLN A 61 -1.06 -2.95 14.97
C GLN A 61 -1.09 -1.43 14.84
N GLN A 62 -0.03 -0.83 14.30
CA GLN A 62 0.06 0.61 14.08
C GLN A 62 -1.06 1.11 13.16
N GLN A 63 -1.31 0.43 12.04
CA GLN A 63 -2.35 0.82 11.08
C GLN A 63 -3.77 0.72 11.67
N VAL A 64 -3.99 -0.21 12.61
CA VAL A 64 -5.26 -0.33 13.33
C VAL A 64 -5.42 0.79 14.37
N GLU A 65 -4.35 1.19 15.06
CA GLU A 65 -4.40 2.15 16.17
C GLU A 65 -4.25 3.63 15.78
N ASN A 66 -3.47 3.98 14.76
CA ASN A 66 -3.04 5.36 14.49
C ASN A 66 -3.88 6.13 13.45
N ARG A 67 -5.11 5.68 13.17
CA ARG A 67 -5.96 6.13 12.05
C ARG A 67 -6.21 7.63 11.91
N GLU A 68 -6.24 8.38 13.01
CA GLU A 68 -6.42 9.85 12.97
C GLU A 68 -5.10 10.63 13.01
N LYS A 69 -4.02 10.03 13.52
CA LYS A 69 -2.73 10.70 13.76
C LYS A 69 -1.78 10.65 12.56
N ASP A 70 -1.93 9.67 11.67
CA ASP A 70 -1.04 9.49 10.52
C ASP A 70 -1.09 10.67 9.52
N LYS A 71 -2.22 11.37 9.41
CA LYS A 71 -2.35 12.54 8.50
C LYS A 71 -1.35 13.66 8.85
N HIS A 72 -1.03 13.85 10.13
CA HIS A 72 -0.07 14.88 10.54
C HIS A 72 1.36 14.46 10.20
N LEU A 73 1.71 13.19 10.41
CA LEU A 73 3.03 12.66 10.09
C LEU A 73 3.29 12.74 8.58
N THR A 74 2.35 12.26 7.75
CA THR A 74 2.46 12.31 6.29
C THR A 74 2.65 13.74 5.79
N LYS A 75 1.92 14.71 6.35
CA LYS A 75 2.10 16.14 6.05
C LYS A 75 3.49 16.66 6.44
N THR A 76 3.96 16.30 7.63
CA THR A 76 5.28 16.72 8.14
C THR A 76 6.42 16.14 7.30
N VAL A 77 6.31 14.87 6.91
CA VAL A 77 7.27 14.20 6.02
C VAL A 77 7.24 14.83 4.63
N ALA A 78 6.05 15.07 4.08
CA ALA A 78 5.90 15.74 2.79
C ALA A 78 6.52 17.15 2.81
N ASP A 79 6.31 17.93 3.87
CA ASP A 79 6.95 19.23 4.04
C ASP A 79 8.48 19.10 4.06
N SER A 80 9.01 18.10 4.75
CA SER A 80 10.45 17.86 4.85
C SER A 80 11.04 17.45 3.49
N LEU A 81 10.33 16.62 2.72
CA LEU A 81 10.68 16.25 1.35
C LEU A 81 10.66 17.45 0.41
N ILE A 82 9.66 18.34 0.53
CA ILE A 82 9.56 19.57 -0.26
C ILE A 82 10.71 20.52 0.08
N LEU A 83 11.00 20.74 1.37
CA LEU A 83 12.10 21.59 1.81
C LEU A 83 13.45 21.05 1.34
N TRP A 84 13.64 19.74 1.41
CA TRP A 84 14.84 19.08 0.88
C TRP A 84 14.97 19.24 -0.63
N ALA A 85 13.89 19.03 -1.39
CA ALA A 85 13.91 19.19 -2.84
C ALA A 85 14.28 20.63 -3.25
N LEU A 86 13.91 21.61 -2.43
CA LEU A 86 14.22 23.03 -2.64
C LEU A 86 15.58 23.46 -2.07
N ASN A 87 16.37 22.56 -1.48
CA ASN A 87 17.59 22.92 -0.75
C ASN A 87 18.62 23.69 -1.62
N ASP A 88 18.72 23.33 -2.90
CA ASP A 88 19.63 23.98 -3.86
C ASP A 88 19.03 25.22 -4.56
N THR A 89 17.83 25.65 -4.14
CA THR A 89 17.22 26.89 -4.64
C THR A 89 17.82 28.11 -3.97
N ASP A 90 18.06 29.14 -4.76
CA ASP A 90 18.65 30.39 -4.31
C ASP A 90 18.05 31.55 -5.12
N PRO A 91 17.22 32.41 -4.50
CA PRO A 91 16.65 33.56 -5.19
C PRO A 91 17.73 34.55 -5.67
N ASP A 92 18.90 34.59 -5.01
CA ASP A 92 20.01 35.49 -5.38
C ASP A 92 20.78 34.98 -6.59
N GLN A 93 20.69 33.68 -6.91
CA GLN A 93 21.31 33.03 -8.07
C GLN A 93 20.31 32.67 -9.18
N ASP A 94 19.07 33.19 -9.11
CA ASP A 94 17.97 32.86 -10.02
C ASP A 94 17.66 31.34 -10.10
N ARG A 95 17.94 30.60 -9.01
CA ARG A 95 17.69 29.16 -8.91
C ARG A 95 16.36 28.90 -8.24
N PHE A 96 15.42 28.38 -9.01
CA PHE A 96 14.04 28.16 -8.61
C PHE A 96 13.54 26.82 -9.13
N MET A 97 12.50 26.26 -8.51
CA MET A 97 11.83 25.07 -9.01
C MET A 97 10.33 25.29 -9.14
N ASN A 98 9.73 24.78 -10.22
CA ASN A 98 8.28 24.66 -10.35
C ASN A 98 7.76 23.37 -9.68
N GLN A 99 6.44 23.20 -9.59
CA GLN A 99 5.84 22.04 -8.92
C GLN A 99 6.24 20.70 -9.54
N ALA A 100 6.37 20.62 -10.88
CA ALA A 100 6.77 19.39 -11.56
C ALA A 100 8.24 19.04 -11.30
N GLU A 101 9.12 20.05 -11.24
CA GLU A 101 10.54 19.90 -10.92
C GLU A 101 10.75 19.44 -9.47
N ILE A 102 9.96 19.96 -8.52
CA ILE A 102 9.97 19.49 -7.12
C ILE A 102 9.56 18.02 -7.05
N LEU A 103 8.47 17.65 -7.72
CA LEU A 103 7.97 16.28 -7.72
C LEU A 103 8.97 15.31 -8.36
N GLU A 104 9.60 15.71 -9.48
CA GLU A 104 10.60 14.88 -10.14
C GLU A 104 11.86 14.73 -9.28
N SER A 105 12.34 15.80 -8.63
CA SER A 105 13.47 15.75 -7.69
C SER A 105 13.23 14.75 -6.55
N ILE A 106 12.03 14.80 -5.94
CA ILE A 106 11.61 13.85 -4.90
C ILE A 106 11.55 12.43 -5.47
N LYS A 107 10.94 12.24 -6.64
CA LYS A 107 10.75 10.93 -7.28
C LYS A 107 12.07 10.28 -7.71
N THR A 108 13.05 11.05 -8.18
CA THR A 108 14.36 10.50 -8.58
C THR A 108 15.11 9.92 -7.39
N ASN A 109 14.98 10.53 -6.21
CA ASN A 109 15.74 10.13 -5.03
C ASN A 109 14.97 9.21 -4.08
N ILE A 110 13.64 9.33 -4.06
CA ILE A 110 12.72 8.49 -3.29
C ILE A 110 11.52 8.13 -4.18
N PRO A 111 11.66 7.12 -5.07
CA PRO A 111 10.63 6.76 -6.05
C PRO A 111 9.23 6.55 -5.46
N TRP A 112 9.14 5.95 -4.28
CA TRP A 112 7.85 5.69 -3.63
C TRP A 112 7.21 6.92 -2.98
N ALA A 113 7.96 7.99 -2.71
CA ALA A 113 7.43 9.22 -2.14
C ALA A 113 6.44 9.93 -3.07
N LYS A 114 6.39 9.58 -4.37
CA LYS A 114 5.36 10.05 -5.30
C LYS A 114 3.95 9.78 -4.76
N ASN A 115 3.73 8.62 -4.13
CA ASN A 115 2.41 8.22 -3.64
C ASN A 115 2.00 9.01 -2.39
N ILE A 116 2.98 9.49 -1.61
CA ILE A 116 2.77 10.34 -0.43
C ILE A 116 2.60 11.80 -0.82
N VAL A 117 3.52 12.32 -1.63
CA VAL A 117 3.64 13.75 -1.92
C VAL A 117 2.71 14.15 -3.07
N GLY A 118 2.53 13.30 -4.10
CA GLY A 118 1.84 13.67 -5.34
C GLY A 118 0.43 14.23 -5.15
N GLY A 119 -0.39 13.58 -4.29
CA GLY A 119 -1.77 14.02 -4.04
C GLY A 119 -1.92 15.23 -3.12
N ILE A 120 -0.89 15.53 -2.30
CA ILE A 120 -0.96 16.61 -1.30
C ILE A 120 -0.05 17.80 -1.64
N LEU A 121 0.85 17.67 -2.61
CA LEU A 121 1.90 18.64 -2.94
C LEU A 121 1.34 20.05 -3.13
N THR A 122 0.30 20.20 -3.94
CA THR A 122 -0.34 21.49 -4.21
C THR A 122 -0.87 22.14 -2.93
N SER A 123 -1.54 21.36 -2.07
CA SER A 123 -2.07 21.84 -0.79
C SER A 123 -0.95 22.22 0.19
N ARG A 124 0.13 21.43 0.25
CA ARG A 124 1.27 21.66 1.14
C ARG A 124 2.09 22.87 0.72
N LEU A 125 2.35 23.05 -0.58
CA LEU A 125 3.03 24.24 -1.11
C LEU A 125 2.27 25.52 -0.73
N LYS A 126 0.94 25.53 -0.88
CA LYS A 126 0.10 26.66 -0.44
C LYS A 126 0.22 26.94 1.06
N GLU A 127 0.24 25.89 1.89
CA GLU A 127 0.37 26.02 3.34
C GLU A 127 1.76 26.53 3.76
N LEU A 128 2.84 26.01 3.16
CA LEU A 128 4.23 26.40 3.43
C LEU A 128 4.56 27.83 2.97
N VAL A 129 3.83 28.35 1.98
CA VAL A 129 3.90 29.75 1.55
C VAL A 129 3.11 30.68 2.47
N SER A 130 2.11 30.15 3.19
CA SER A 130 1.25 30.95 4.07
C SER A 130 2.01 31.42 5.31
N LYS A 131 1.78 32.68 5.72
CA LYS A 131 2.40 33.26 6.93
C LYS A 131 1.76 32.77 8.25
N GLY A 132 0.64 32.05 8.19
CA GLY A 132 -0.18 31.67 9.35
C GLY A 132 0.11 30.28 9.94
N GLY A 133 1.06 29.53 9.38
CA GLY A 133 1.46 28.21 9.92
C GLY A 133 2.33 28.32 11.16
N VAL A 134 2.39 27.24 11.96
CA VAL A 134 3.28 27.11 13.11
C VAL A 134 4.74 27.22 12.62
N GLY A 135 5.36 28.38 12.85
CA GLY A 135 6.73 28.69 12.43
C GLY A 135 6.89 29.68 11.27
N GLY A 136 5.83 30.33 10.80
CA GLY A 136 5.91 31.37 9.76
C GLY A 136 6.08 30.84 8.34
N LYS A 137 6.47 31.72 7.40
CA LYS A 137 6.61 31.40 5.97
C LYS A 137 7.86 30.57 5.72
N LYS A 138 7.70 29.30 5.34
CA LYS A 138 8.82 28.37 5.10
C LYS A 138 9.32 28.36 3.66
N ILE A 139 8.47 28.73 2.69
CA ILE A 139 8.79 28.75 1.25
C ILE A 139 8.33 30.07 0.62
N ASN A 140 9.12 30.60 -0.31
CA ASN A 140 8.74 31.74 -1.15
C ASN A 140 8.09 31.28 -2.46
N TYR A 141 6.98 31.93 -2.83
CA TYR A 141 6.31 31.74 -4.11
C TYR A 141 6.58 32.92 -5.04
N HIS A 142 7.01 32.62 -6.26
CA HIS A 142 7.35 33.56 -7.32
C HIS A 142 6.32 33.42 -8.45
N LYS A 143 5.42 34.42 -8.54
CA LYS A 143 4.32 34.45 -9.51
C LYS A 143 4.79 34.32 -10.97
N LYS A 144 5.99 34.83 -11.27
CA LYS A 144 6.56 34.76 -12.62
C LYS A 144 7.09 33.33 -12.87
N GLY A 145 6.30 32.54 -13.60
CA GLY A 145 6.64 31.17 -13.96
C GLY A 145 6.26 30.10 -12.94
N ASP A 146 5.38 30.44 -11.99
CA ASP A 146 4.83 29.50 -10.98
C ASP A 146 5.92 28.73 -10.21
N LYS A 147 6.89 29.48 -9.67
CA LYS A 147 8.11 28.91 -9.08
C LYS A 147 8.18 29.08 -7.57
N TYR A 148 8.96 28.21 -6.93
CA TYR A 148 9.18 28.14 -5.49
C TYR A 148 10.68 28.18 -5.16
N CYS A 149 11.03 28.77 -4.02
CA CYS A 149 12.38 28.71 -3.45
C CYS A 149 12.37 28.82 -1.91
N LEU A 150 13.51 28.46 -1.29
CA LEU A 150 13.69 28.64 0.15
C LEU A 150 14.05 30.10 0.51
N PRO A 151 13.37 30.70 1.52
CA PRO A 151 13.81 31.94 2.15
C PRO A 151 15.18 31.80 2.82
N PHE A 152 15.90 32.92 2.96
CA PHE A 152 17.22 32.95 3.62
C PHE A 152 17.19 32.37 5.04
N GLU A 153 16.19 32.71 5.85
CA GLU A 153 16.04 32.19 7.21
C GLU A 153 15.90 30.67 7.24
N THR A 154 15.06 30.11 6.37
CA THR A 154 14.89 28.66 6.24
C THR A 154 16.17 27.98 5.76
N ARG A 155 16.89 28.56 4.79
CA ARG A 155 18.19 28.04 4.33
C ARG A 155 19.21 27.98 5.47
N LYS A 156 19.26 29.02 6.32
CA LYS A 156 20.18 29.05 7.47
C LYS A 156 19.85 27.98 8.51
N ILE A 157 18.57 27.73 8.78
CA ILE A 157 18.13 26.67 9.71
C ILE A 157 18.54 25.30 9.17
N ILE A 158 18.23 25.01 7.89
CA ILE A 158 18.58 23.73 7.25
C ILE A 158 20.10 23.54 7.20
N ALA A 159 20.86 24.60 6.92
CA ALA A 159 22.32 24.54 6.92
C ALA A 159 22.90 24.23 8.31
N ASN A 160 22.31 24.78 9.38
CA ASN A 160 22.72 24.48 10.75
C ASN A 160 22.38 23.02 11.14
N GLU A 161 21.16 22.56 10.88
CA GLU A 161 20.75 21.16 11.10
C GLU A 161 21.70 20.20 10.34
N LYS A 162 22.05 20.54 9.09
CA LYS A 162 23.00 19.76 8.28
C LYS A 162 24.40 19.73 8.87
N GLY A 163 24.91 20.87 9.36
CA GLY A 163 26.22 20.95 9.99
C GLY A 163 26.31 20.12 11.27
N GLU A 164 25.26 20.11 12.09
CA GLU A 164 25.17 19.26 13.28
C GLU A 164 25.19 17.76 12.91
N ASP A 165 24.43 17.37 11.88
CA ASP A 165 24.39 15.97 11.42
C ASP A 165 25.72 15.51 10.80
N GLU A 166 26.38 16.37 10.01
CA GLU A 166 27.71 16.09 9.44
C GLU A 166 28.79 16.00 10.51
N SER A 167 28.74 16.86 11.53
CA SER A 167 29.68 16.81 12.67
C SER A 167 29.65 15.45 13.36
N VAL A 168 28.46 14.93 13.65
CA VAL A 168 28.31 13.60 14.30
C VAL A 168 28.96 12.49 13.47
N GLN A 169 28.82 12.52 12.14
CA GLN A 169 29.48 11.53 11.28
C GLN A 169 31.01 11.66 11.32
N ILE A 170 31.52 12.89 11.24
CA ILE A 170 32.96 13.18 11.30
C ILE A 170 33.54 12.72 12.65
N ASP A 171 32.85 13.01 13.75
CA ASP A 171 33.26 12.62 15.09
C ASP A 171 33.36 11.09 15.22
N VAL A 172 32.37 10.35 14.70
CA VAL A 172 32.39 8.88 14.68
C VAL A 172 33.53 8.33 13.81
N ILE A 173 33.78 8.91 12.63
CA ILE A 173 34.91 8.51 11.77
C ILE A 173 36.23 8.71 12.51
N ASN A 174 36.41 9.89 13.13
CA ASN A 174 37.61 10.21 13.87
C ASN A 174 37.81 9.24 15.05
N GLU A 175 36.76 8.94 15.81
CA GLU A 175 36.81 7.96 16.90
C GLU A 175 37.21 6.57 16.41
N ILE A 176 36.60 6.06 15.33
CA ILE A 176 36.94 4.74 14.77
C ILE A 176 38.41 4.71 14.33
N CYS A 177 38.90 5.77 13.69
CA CYS A 177 40.31 5.87 13.27
C CYS A 177 41.31 5.84 14.44
N THR A 178 40.87 6.13 15.67
CA THR A 178 41.69 6.05 16.89
C THR A 178 41.66 4.69 17.59
N PHE A 179 40.90 3.72 17.09
CA PHE A 179 40.86 2.39 17.69
C PHE A 179 42.21 1.69 17.55
N GLN A 180 42.70 1.10 18.65
CA GLN A 180 43.99 0.41 18.73
C GLN A 180 44.17 -0.68 17.66
N ILE A 181 43.08 -1.34 17.27
CA ILE A 181 43.11 -2.37 16.21
C ILE A 181 43.55 -1.84 14.85
N LEU A 182 43.51 -0.52 14.65
CA LEU A 182 43.92 0.14 13.41
C LEU A 182 45.29 0.81 13.53
N ASP A 183 46.05 0.66 14.61
CA ASP A 183 47.31 1.38 14.81
C ASP A 183 48.34 1.12 13.70
N GLU A 184 48.38 -0.10 13.16
CA GLU A 184 49.28 -0.54 12.08
C GLU A 184 48.77 -0.19 10.67
N ILE A 185 47.60 0.42 10.53
CA ILE A 185 46.96 0.74 9.26
C ILE A 185 47.27 2.18 8.83
N GLU A 186 47.51 2.40 7.53
CA GLU A 186 47.74 3.74 6.98
C GLU A 186 46.51 4.66 7.14
N PRO A 187 46.69 5.98 7.34
CA PRO A 187 45.58 6.91 7.61
C PRO A 187 44.43 6.87 6.59
N ASP A 188 44.75 6.83 5.29
CA ASP A 188 43.73 6.77 4.23
C ASP A 188 42.91 5.48 4.29
N LYS A 189 43.56 4.37 4.67
CA LYS A 189 42.91 3.07 4.87
C LYS A 189 42.05 3.04 6.13
N LYS A 190 42.47 3.72 7.22
CA LYS A 190 41.64 3.85 8.44
C LYS A 190 40.32 4.55 8.13
N THR A 191 40.38 5.65 7.38
CA THR A 191 39.18 6.39 6.96
C THR A 191 38.26 5.50 6.12
N LEU A 192 38.80 4.72 5.19
CA LEU A 192 38.00 3.78 4.39
C LEU A 192 37.34 2.71 5.27
N ILE A 193 38.08 2.11 6.22
CA ILE A 193 37.53 1.14 7.18
C ILE A 193 36.39 1.74 8.01
N ALA A 194 36.54 3.00 8.47
CA ALA A 194 35.49 3.70 9.20
C ALA A 194 34.22 3.89 8.36
N HIS A 195 34.35 4.26 7.09
CA HIS A 195 33.21 4.37 6.16
C HIS A 195 32.53 3.02 5.94
N VAL A 196 33.31 1.93 5.78
CA VAL A 196 32.75 0.58 5.66
C VAL A 196 32.01 0.19 6.94
N ALA A 197 32.56 0.48 8.13
CA ALA A 197 31.90 0.17 9.40
C ALA A 197 30.55 0.91 9.56
N ILE A 198 30.51 2.21 9.22
CA ILE A 198 29.27 2.99 9.22
C ILE A 198 28.27 2.42 8.20
N ARG A 199 28.73 2.04 7.00
CA ARG A 199 27.89 1.44 5.96
C ARG A 199 27.34 0.07 6.40
N SER A 200 28.15 -0.76 7.05
CA SER A 200 27.70 -2.02 7.64
C SER A 200 26.62 -1.79 8.70
N ALA A 201 26.78 -0.78 9.57
CA ALA A 201 25.77 -0.40 10.54
C ALA A 201 24.46 0.05 9.87
N GLN A 202 24.52 0.80 8.77
CA GLN A 202 23.34 1.14 7.96
C GLN A 202 22.65 -0.12 7.41
N MET A 203 23.40 -1.05 6.83
CA MET A 203 22.85 -2.31 6.29
C MET A 203 22.15 -3.18 7.36
N PHE A 204 22.58 -3.08 8.61
CA PHE A 204 21.86 -3.67 9.73
C PHE A 204 20.46 -3.07 9.88
N PHE A 205 20.30 -1.76 9.80
CA PHE A 205 18.98 -1.12 9.82
C PHE A 205 18.15 -1.42 8.56
N GLU A 206 18.78 -1.52 7.38
CA GLU A 206 18.06 -1.86 6.15
C GLU A 206 17.43 -3.26 6.21
N LYS A 207 18.05 -4.21 6.91
CA LYS A 207 17.60 -5.62 6.95
C LYS A 207 16.87 -6.01 8.25
N GLU A 208 17.30 -5.48 9.40
CA GLU A 208 16.82 -5.86 10.76
C GLU A 208 16.37 -4.62 11.56
N GLY A 209 15.95 -3.55 10.88
CA GLY A 209 15.82 -2.22 11.50
C GLY A 209 14.95 -2.12 12.74
N LEU A 210 13.84 -2.86 12.86
CA LEU A 210 13.04 -2.85 14.10
C LEU A 210 13.78 -3.51 15.26
N ASN A 211 14.45 -4.65 15.01
CA ASN A 211 15.22 -5.36 16.03
C ASN A 211 16.43 -4.52 16.47
N CYS A 212 17.13 -3.89 15.52
CA CYS A 212 18.24 -2.96 15.82
C CYS A 212 17.76 -1.73 16.61
N SER A 213 16.64 -1.14 16.20
CA SER A 213 16.05 0.02 16.88
C SER A 213 15.62 -0.32 18.31
N PHE A 214 15.03 -1.51 18.51
CA PHE A 214 14.66 -2.00 19.83
C PHE A 214 15.90 -2.26 20.71
N PHE A 215 16.91 -2.93 20.18
CA PHE A 215 18.18 -3.20 20.88
C PHE A 215 18.83 -1.91 21.40
N LEU A 216 18.88 -0.86 20.57
CA LEU A 216 19.50 0.42 20.96
C LEU A 216 18.73 1.18 22.04
N SER A 217 17.44 0.90 22.21
CA SER A 217 16.59 1.54 23.23
C SER A 217 16.83 1.04 24.66
N GLY A 218 17.73 0.07 24.85
CA GLY A 218 18.28 -0.30 26.16
C GLY A 218 17.37 -1.15 27.04
N ARG A 219 16.31 -1.74 26.49
CA ARG A 219 15.33 -2.52 27.28
C ARG A 219 15.68 -3.98 27.51
N ASP A 220 16.73 -4.51 26.88
CA ASP A 220 17.23 -5.87 27.17
C ASP A 220 18.73 -6.00 26.87
N LEU A 221 19.50 -6.34 27.90
CA LEU A 221 20.93 -6.68 27.82
C LEU A 221 21.17 -8.20 27.70
N GLU A 222 20.11 -9.03 27.76
CA GLU A 222 20.25 -10.49 27.96
C GLU A 222 20.38 -11.31 26.66
N HIS A 223 20.31 -10.71 25.47
CA HIS A 223 20.47 -11.44 24.20
C HIS A 223 21.64 -10.89 23.39
N ASN A 224 22.85 -11.35 23.74
CA ASN A 224 24.08 -11.09 22.99
C ASN A 224 24.08 -11.66 21.56
N SER A 225 23.07 -12.42 21.12
CA SER A 225 23.12 -13.21 19.88
C SER A 225 22.55 -12.55 18.62
N LEU A 226 21.84 -11.41 18.72
CA LEU A 226 21.08 -10.87 17.58
C LEU A 226 21.98 -10.31 16.47
N ILE A 227 23.12 -9.72 16.86
CA ILE A 227 24.10 -9.14 15.94
C ILE A 227 25.19 -10.17 15.59
N GLU A 228 25.60 -11.03 16.53
CA GLU A 228 26.73 -11.96 16.36
C GLU A 228 26.67 -12.83 15.10
N ASN A 229 25.49 -13.38 14.77
CA ASN A 229 25.35 -14.33 13.66
C ASN A 229 25.29 -13.66 12.27
N THR A 230 25.10 -12.34 12.18
CA THR A 230 24.89 -11.65 10.89
C THR A 230 25.87 -10.51 10.62
N VAL A 231 26.74 -10.13 11.57
CA VAL A 231 27.79 -9.09 11.34
C VAL A 231 28.63 -9.41 10.13
N TYR A 232 29.11 -10.65 10.04
CA TYR A 232 29.99 -11.05 8.95
C TYR A 232 29.33 -10.82 7.58
N ASP A 233 28.09 -11.25 7.41
CA ASP A 233 27.34 -11.06 6.17
C ASP A 233 27.17 -9.58 5.83
N ARG A 234 26.80 -8.74 6.80
CA ARG A 234 26.62 -7.29 6.57
C ARG A 234 27.93 -6.57 6.27
N VAL A 235 29.02 -7.01 6.89
CA VAL A 235 30.36 -6.47 6.62
C VAL A 235 30.82 -6.89 5.23
N SER A 236 30.61 -8.15 4.84
CA SER A 236 30.91 -8.62 3.49
C SER A 236 30.12 -7.84 2.44
N ASP A 237 28.81 -7.67 2.63
CA ASP A 237 27.95 -6.89 1.72
C ASP A 237 28.46 -5.43 1.55
N ALA A 238 28.89 -4.79 2.65
CA ALA A 238 29.39 -3.41 2.64
C ALA A 238 30.79 -3.30 2.00
N LEU A 239 31.65 -4.29 2.22
CA LEU A 239 32.96 -4.38 1.57
C LEU A 239 32.81 -4.57 0.06
N ASP A 240 31.87 -5.41 -0.38
CA ASP A 240 31.57 -5.61 -1.80
C ASP A 240 31.01 -4.34 -2.47
N GLU A 241 30.33 -3.47 -1.73
CA GLU A 241 29.79 -2.20 -2.24
C GLU A 241 30.86 -1.10 -2.37
N LEU A 242 31.85 -1.06 -1.45
CA LEU A 242 32.79 0.06 -1.32
C LEU A 242 34.22 -0.25 -1.75
N ILE A 243 34.58 -1.53 -1.94
CA ILE A 243 35.96 -1.94 -2.21
C ILE A 243 35.98 -2.91 -3.40
N ASP A 244 36.76 -2.57 -4.43
CA ASP A 244 36.87 -3.40 -5.63
C ASP A 244 37.92 -4.54 -5.52
N SER A 245 38.86 -4.43 -4.58
CA SER A 245 40.01 -5.35 -4.45
C SER A 245 39.77 -6.42 -3.40
N ASP A 246 39.74 -7.69 -3.81
CA ASP A 246 39.48 -8.83 -2.93
C ASP A 246 40.54 -8.99 -1.81
N GLU A 247 41.81 -8.70 -2.09
CA GLU A 247 42.89 -8.72 -1.08
C GLU A 247 42.63 -7.70 0.05
N LYS A 248 42.13 -6.50 -0.30
CA LYS A 248 41.74 -5.50 0.70
C LYS A 248 40.49 -5.91 1.48
N LYS A 249 39.53 -6.59 0.84
CA LYS A 249 38.34 -7.10 1.52
C LYS A 249 38.71 -8.13 2.59
N GLU A 250 39.57 -9.09 2.26
CA GLU A 250 40.04 -10.09 3.23
C GLU A 250 40.78 -9.44 4.40
N GLN A 251 41.61 -8.43 4.13
CA GLN A 251 42.33 -7.70 5.17
C GLN A 251 41.38 -6.90 6.09
N PHE A 252 40.38 -6.22 5.53
CA PHE A 252 39.52 -5.30 6.29
C PHE A 252 38.36 -5.99 6.99
N ASN A 253 37.87 -7.12 6.48
CA ASN A 253 36.72 -7.83 7.04
C ASN A 253 36.82 -8.09 8.57
N PRO A 254 37.90 -8.71 9.11
CA PRO A 254 37.99 -8.96 10.54
C PRO A 254 38.01 -7.67 11.36
N LEU A 255 38.69 -6.62 10.86
CA LEU A 255 38.80 -5.31 11.52
C LEU A 255 37.42 -4.63 11.60
N VAL A 256 36.71 -4.57 10.47
CA VAL A 256 35.38 -3.96 10.38
C VAL A 256 34.39 -4.76 11.24
N CYS A 257 34.44 -6.09 11.24
CA CYS A 257 33.59 -6.92 12.10
C CYS A 257 33.75 -6.55 13.59
N GLU A 258 34.98 -6.36 14.06
CA GLU A 258 35.22 -5.97 15.46
C GLU A 258 34.75 -4.54 15.75
N ILE A 259 35.00 -3.60 14.84
CA ILE A 259 34.57 -2.21 14.98
C ILE A 259 33.04 -2.13 15.06
N VAL A 260 32.33 -2.79 14.14
CA VAL A 260 30.86 -2.80 14.11
C VAL A 260 30.31 -3.41 15.41
N ARG A 261 30.89 -4.51 15.90
CA ARG A 261 30.52 -5.07 17.21
C ARG A 261 30.71 -4.04 18.34
N LYS A 262 31.87 -3.39 18.40
CA LYS A 262 32.14 -2.34 19.39
C LYS A 262 31.12 -1.20 19.30
N MET A 263 30.77 -0.74 18.10
CA MET A 263 29.76 0.32 17.92
C MET A 263 28.39 -0.06 18.51
N PHE A 264 27.93 -1.29 18.31
CA PHE A 264 26.62 -1.71 18.82
C PHE A 264 26.62 -2.04 20.32
N TYR A 265 27.63 -2.76 20.81
CA TYR A 265 27.64 -3.25 22.20
C TYR A 265 28.35 -2.30 23.19
N GLN A 266 29.31 -1.51 22.71
CA GLN A 266 30.19 -0.64 23.52
C GLN A 266 30.32 0.75 22.86
N SER A 267 29.22 1.33 22.40
CA SER A 267 29.22 2.62 21.72
C SER A 267 29.70 3.76 22.62
N SER A 268 30.47 4.68 22.04
CA SER A 268 30.64 6.04 22.57
C SER A 268 29.33 6.85 22.47
N GLU A 269 29.31 8.03 23.06
CA GLU A 269 28.17 8.96 22.97
C GLU A 269 27.89 9.39 21.51
N SER A 270 28.94 9.70 20.75
CA SER A 270 28.88 10.07 19.33
C SER A 270 28.33 8.93 18.48
N GLN A 271 28.84 7.70 18.69
CA GLN A 271 28.37 6.50 17.99
C GLN A 271 26.92 6.18 18.34
N ARG A 272 26.54 6.31 19.62
CA ARG A 272 25.16 6.10 20.08
C ARG A 272 24.20 7.12 19.45
N THR A 273 24.64 8.37 19.32
CA THR A 273 23.87 9.43 18.65
C THR A 273 23.64 9.11 17.19
N LEU A 274 24.68 8.68 16.46
CA LEU A 274 24.57 8.27 15.06
C LEU A 274 23.62 7.07 14.89
N LEU A 275 23.77 6.03 15.70
CA LEU A 275 22.92 4.84 15.65
C LEU A 275 21.46 5.15 15.97
N THR A 276 21.22 6.09 16.90
CA THR A 276 19.87 6.56 17.23
C THR A 276 19.25 7.31 16.06
N LYS A 277 20.02 8.15 15.36
CA LYS A 277 19.58 8.82 14.14
C LYS A 277 19.16 7.80 13.07
N PHE A 278 19.97 6.76 12.82
CA PHE A 278 19.59 5.67 11.90
C PHE A 278 18.32 4.92 12.33
N SER A 279 18.17 4.65 13.63
CA SER A 279 16.97 4.03 14.19
C SER A 279 15.72 4.86 13.91
N ARG A 280 15.78 6.19 14.12
CA ARG A 280 14.65 7.09 13.85
C ARG A 280 14.32 7.16 12.35
N THR A 281 15.34 7.23 11.49
CA THR A 281 15.15 7.19 10.03
C THR A 281 14.45 5.91 9.61
N TYR A 282 14.87 4.75 10.15
CA TYR A 282 14.22 3.48 9.88
C TYR A 282 12.76 3.46 10.34
N VAL A 283 12.50 3.82 11.60
CA VAL A 283 11.12 3.81 12.13
C VAL A 283 10.22 4.75 11.33
N LEU A 284 10.73 5.89 10.89
CA LEU A 284 9.98 6.78 10.00
C LEU A 284 9.61 6.08 8.68
N LEU A 285 10.57 5.47 7.99
CA LEU A 285 10.31 4.75 6.74
C LEU A 285 9.32 3.60 6.94
N PHE A 286 9.48 2.86 8.02
CA PHE A 286 8.56 1.81 8.44
C PHE A 286 7.12 2.34 8.62
N THR A 287 6.96 3.48 9.30
CA THR A 287 5.63 4.09 9.51
C THR A 287 4.97 4.55 8.21
N LEU A 288 5.77 4.90 7.20
CA LEU A 288 5.32 5.33 5.87
C LEU A 288 5.09 4.16 4.90
N GLN A 289 4.95 2.93 5.43
CA GLN A 289 4.72 1.70 4.67
C GLN A 289 5.89 1.29 3.76
N ALA A 290 7.10 1.84 3.99
CA ALA A 290 8.30 1.49 3.25
C ALA A 290 9.10 0.37 3.96
N GLU A 291 8.45 -0.78 4.17
CA GLU A 291 9.09 -1.98 4.75
C GLU A 291 8.92 -3.18 3.79
N PRO A 292 10.02 -3.74 3.25
CA PRO A 292 9.96 -4.84 2.29
C PRO A 292 9.15 -6.04 2.77
N ARG A 293 9.30 -6.45 4.04
CA ARG A 293 8.60 -7.62 4.60
C ARG A 293 7.08 -7.41 4.66
N VAL A 294 6.64 -6.17 4.91
CA VAL A 294 5.22 -5.81 4.93
C VAL A 294 4.63 -5.86 3.53
N VAL A 295 5.35 -5.33 2.52
CA VAL A 295 4.91 -5.40 1.12
C VAL A 295 4.83 -6.86 0.64
N GLU A 296 5.85 -7.67 0.93
CA GLU A 296 5.85 -9.10 0.59
C GLU A 296 4.72 -9.86 1.30
N TYR A 297 4.44 -9.54 2.57
CA TYR A 297 3.31 -10.10 3.31
C TYR A 297 1.98 -9.82 2.60
N PHE A 298 1.73 -8.58 2.21
CA PHE A 298 0.49 -8.22 1.52
C PHE A 298 0.40 -8.85 0.12
N GLN A 299 1.48 -8.86 -0.66
CA GLN A 299 1.52 -9.53 -1.96
C GLN A 299 1.15 -11.01 -1.86
N LYS A 300 1.73 -11.73 -0.88
CA LYS A 300 1.41 -13.14 -0.59
C LYS A 300 -0.04 -13.31 -0.12
N ALA A 301 -0.54 -12.40 0.71
CA ALA A 301 -1.92 -12.43 1.18
C ALA A 301 -2.93 -12.29 0.02
N THR A 302 -2.67 -11.37 -0.92
CA THR A 302 -3.59 -11.09 -2.04
C THR A 302 -3.66 -12.13 -3.11
N ALA A 303 -2.59 -12.88 -3.35
CA ALA A 303 -2.56 -13.90 -4.40
C ALA A 303 -3.70 -14.92 -4.27
N ASN A 304 -4.28 -15.04 -3.07
CA ASN A 304 -5.36 -15.99 -2.78
C ASN A 304 -6.72 -15.34 -2.56
N PHE A 305 -6.86 -14.01 -2.71
CA PHE A 305 -8.14 -13.36 -2.46
C PHE A 305 -9.22 -13.75 -3.47
N ARG A 306 -10.43 -13.91 -2.93
CA ARG A 306 -11.65 -14.26 -3.65
C ARG A 306 -12.71 -13.23 -3.30
N LEU A 307 -12.94 -12.31 -4.23
CA LEU A 307 -13.79 -11.16 -3.97
C LEU A 307 -15.09 -11.31 -4.73
N LEU A 308 -16.18 -11.52 -4.00
CA LEU A 308 -17.53 -11.41 -4.53
C LEU A 308 -17.78 -9.91 -4.73
N VAL A 309 -17.93 -9.45 -5.96
CA VAL A 309 -18.00 -8.01 -6.26
C VAL A 309 -19.45 -7.52 -6.15
N GLY A 310 -19.68 -6.45 -5.40
CA GLY A 310 -20.99 -5.82 -5.25
C GLY A 310 -21.46 -5.09 -6.52
N THR A 311 -22.78 -5.04 -6.70
CA THR A 311 -23.46 -4.30 -7.78
C THR A 311 -23.04 -2.83 -7.83
N ASP A 312 -22.83 -2.19 -6.68
CA ASP A 312 -22.42 -0.79 -6.55
C ASP A 312 -21.09 -0.51 -7.24
N LEU A 313 -20.08 -1.37 -7.07
CA LEU A 313 -18.77 -1.19 -7.66
C LEU A 313 -18.78 -1.45 -9.17
N ILE A 314 -19.57 -2.42 -9.63
CA ILE A 314 -19.66 -2.71 -11.07
C ILE A 314 -20.35 -1.56 -11.80
N ILE A 315 -21.45 -1.01 -11.25
CA ILE A 315 -22.11 0.18 -11.81
C ILE A 315 -21.12 1.35 -11.86
N ARG A 316 -20.37 1.58 -10.77
CA ARG A 316 -19.36 2.64 -10.73
C ARG A 316 -18.29 2.44 -11.81
N ALA A 317 -17.74 1.24 -11.94
CA ALA A 317 -16.75 0.91 -12.97
C ALA A 317 -17.30 1.09 -14.40
N MET A 318 -18.58 0.81 -14.64
CA MET A 318 -19.22 1.10 -15.94
C MET A 318 -19.30 2.61 -16.20
N THR A 319 -19.70 3.38 -15.19
CA THR A 319 -19.87 4.83 -15.31
C THR A 319 -18.54 5.57 -15.50
N GLU A 320 -17.45 5.06 -14.94
CA GLU A 320 -16.11 5.63 -15.07
C GLU A 320 -15.51 5.49 -16.48
N ARG A 321 -16.13 4.70 -17.39
CA ARG A 321 -15.63 4.49 -18.76
C ARG A 321 -15.35 5.79 -19.53
N PHE A 322 -16.13 6.83 -19.28
CA PHE A 322 -16.08 8.10 -20.00
C PHE A 322 -15.22 9.17 -19.29
N LEU A 323 -14.50 8.79 -18.23
CA LEU A 323 -13.55 9.66 -17.55
C LEU A 323 -12.13 9.44 -18.12
N SER A 324 -11.22 10.39 -17.88
CA SER A 324 -9.80 10.19 -18.13
C SER A 324 -9.27 8.99 -17.33
N LYS A 325 -8.24 8.30 -17.84
CA LYS A 325 -7.70 7.07 -17.22
C LYS A 325 -7.35 7.25 -15.74
N GLU A 326 -6.82 8.41 -15.36
CA GLU A 326 -6.46 8.75 -13.98
C GLU A 326 -7.68 8.79 -13.04
N ASN A 327 -8.84 9.18 -13.58
CA ASN A 327 -10.09 9.30 -12.83
C ASN A 327 -10.94 8.01 -12.81
N GLN A 328 -10.51 6.94 -13.49
CA GLN A 328 -11.20 5.64 -13.51
C GLN A 328 -10.84 4.76 -12.30
N MET A 329 -11.03 5.28 -11.09
CA MET A 329 -10.56 4.66 -9.84
C MET A 329 -10.97 3.18 -9.68
N THR A 330 -12.25 2.86 -9.93
CA THR A 330 -12.79 1.50 -9.78
C THR A 330 -12.35 0.58 -10.91
N ARG A 331 -12.23 1.10 -12.14
CA ARG A 331 -11.70 0.30 -13.26
C ARG A 331 -10.22 -0.02 -13.05
N ASN A 332 -9.44 0.97 -12.62
CA ASN A 332 -8.03 0.79 -12.26
C ASN A 332 -7.89 -0.19 -11.10
N LEU A 333 -8.78 -0.13 -10.10
CA LEU A 333 -8.81 -1.09 -9.00
C LEU A 333 -8.98 -2.53 -9.51
N PHE A 334 -9.94 -2.79 -10.41
CA PHE A 334 -10.15 -4.14 -10.95
C PHE A 334 -8.95 -4.62 -11.80
N GLU A 335 -8.35 -3.73 -12.59
CA GLU A 335 -7.14 -4.03 -13.37
C GLU A 335 -5.97 -4.41 -12.44
N ILE A 336 -5.75 -3.61 -11.39
CA ILE A 336 -4.69 -3.85 -10.39
C ILE A 336 -4.96 -5.15 -9.63
N ALA A 337 -6.18 -5.38 -9.17
CA ALA A 337 -6.58 -6.60 -8.47
C ALA A 337 -6.27 -7.84 -9.32
N LYS A 338 -6.64 -7.82 -10.60
CA LYS A 338 -6.34 -8.90 -11.54
C LYS A 338 -4.83 -9.09 -11.73
N SER A 339 -4.08 -7.99 -11.88
CA SER A 339 -2.61 -8.05 -12.03
C SER A 339 -1.91 -8.61 -10.78
N ALA A 340 -2.50 -8.42 -9.61
CA ALA A 340 -2.04 -8.95 -8.32
C ALA A 340 -2.48 -10.41 -8.07
N GLY A 341 -3.21 -11.04 -9.01
CA GLY A 341 -3.68 -12.42 -8.88
C GLY A 341 -4.95 -12.59 -8.04
N ILE A 342 -5.64 -11.51 -7.69
CA ILE A 342 -6.92 -11.56 -6.97
C ILE A 342 -8.00 -12.09 -7.90
N LYS A 343 -8.79 -13.05 -7.44
CA LYS A 343 -9.98 -13.54 -8.16
C LYS A 343 -11.18 -12.66 -7.87
N LEU A 344 -11.71 -12.03 -8.91
CA LEU A 344 -12.94 -11.24 -8.85
C LEU A 344 -14.10 -12.11 -9.35
N TYR A 345 -15.19 -12.15 -8.59
CA TYR A 345 -16.37 -12.95 -8.92
C TYR A 345 -17.58 -12.06 -9.18
N LEU A 346 -18.17 -12.26 -10.37
CA LEU A 346 -19.51 -11.78 -10.70
C LEU A 346 -20.52 -12.83 -10.23
N THR A 347 -21.27 -12.52 -9.18
CA THR A 347 -22.36 -13.39 -8.74
C THR A 347 -23.63 -13.14 -9.54
N GLU A 348 -24.46 -14.16 -9.70
CA GLU A 348 -25.77 -14.02 -10.31
C GLU A 348 -26.67 -12.97 -9.63
N PRO A 349 -26.80 -12.92 -8.29
CA PRO A 349 -27.46 -11.82 -7.59
C PRO A 349 -26.93 -10.43 -7.95
N ALA A 350 -25.61 -10.27 -8.09
CA ALA A 350 -25.01 -9.00 -8.48
C ALA A 350 -25.36 -8.63 -9.93
N LEU A 351 -25.30 -9.59 -10.86
CA LEU A 351 -25.69 -9.42 -12.27
C LEU A 351 -27.15 -8.97 -12.40
N ASP A 352 -28.06 -9.66 -11.71
CA ASP A 352 -29.49 -9.34 -11.73
C ASP A 352 -29.73 -7.95 -11.12
N GLY A 353 -28.99 -7.59 -10.07
CA GLY A 353 -28.99 -6.25 -9.48
C GLY A 353 -28.59 -5.16 -10.48
N ILE A 354 -27.54 -5.38 -11.28
CA ILE A 354 -27.04 -4.40 -12.27
C ILE A 354 -28.04 -4.26 -13.43
N ILE A 355 -28.58 -5.37 -13.94
CA ILE A 355 -29.58 -5.36 -15.02
C ILE A 355 -30.83 -4.62 -14.57
N LYS A 356 -31.32 -4.92 -13.35
CA LYS A 356 -32.45 -4.20 -12.77
C LYS A 356 -32.16 -2.71 -12.63
N HIS A 357 -30.95 -2.33 -12.22
CA HIS A 357 -30.54 -0.93 -12.15
C HIS A 357 -30.58 -0.26 -13.54
N LEU A 358 -30.07 -0.92 -14.59
CA LEU A 358 -30.15 -0.42 -15.97
C LEU A 358 -31.59 -0.23 -16.43
N ILE A 359 -32.46 -1.21 -16.20
CA ILE A 359 -33.89 -1.15 -16.58
C ILE A 359 -34.61 -0.02 -15.83
N VAL A 360 -34.39 0.13 -14.53
CA VAL A 360 -34.98 1.21 -13.73
C VAL A 360 -34.51 2.57 -14.24
N THR A 361 -33.22 2.70 -14.52
CA THR A 361 -32.65 3.95 -15.06
C THR A 361 -33.21 4.27 -16.44
N ASP A 362 -33.35 3.27 -17.30
CA ASP A 362 -33.92 3.43 -18.64
C ASP A 362 -35.38 3.90 -18.59
N ASN A 363 -36.18 3.33 -17.68
CA ASN A 363 -37.55 3.76 -17.46
C ASN A 363 -37.61 5.19 -16.90
N GLU A 364 -36.73 5.54 -15.95
CA GLU A 364 -36.61 6.90 -15.41
C GLU A 364 -36.30 7.89 -16.53
N TYR A 365 -35.33 7.56 -17.39
CA TYR A 365 -34.96 8.39 -18.52
C TYR A 365 -36.13 8.59 -19.48
N LYS A 366 -36.77 7.51 -19.93
CA LYS A 366 -37.90 7.56 -20.89
C LYS A 366 -39.08 8.38 -20.36
N ASN A 367 -39.43 8.21 -19.08
CA ASN A 367 -40.64 8.80 -18.53
C ASN A 367 -40.44 10.24 -18.05
N HIS A 368 -39.26 10.56 -17.50
CA HIS A 368 -39.06 11.83 -16.80
C HIS A 368 -38.04 12.77 -17.44
N ILE A 369 -37.04 12.23 -18.14
CA ILE A 369 -35.92 13.01 -18.70
C ILE A 369 -36.09 13.25 -20.20
N GLN A 370 -36.36 12.21 -20.98
CA GLN A 370 -36.47 12.26 -22.44
C GLN A 370 -37.45 13.34 -22.94
N PRO A 371 -38.66 13.54 -22.35
CA PRO A 371 -39.59 14.56 -22.81
C PRO A 371 -39.09 16.00 -22.58
N ARG A 372 -38.11 16.18 -21.69
CA ARG A 372 -37.62 17.49 -21.24
C ARG A 372 -36.14 17.72 -21.57
N GLU A 373 -35.49 16.77 -22.23
CA GLU A 373 -34.04 16.75 -22.48
C GLU A 373 -33.52 18.06 -23.10
N ALA A 374 -34.29 18.69 -23.99
CA ALA A 374 -33.92 19.96 -24.62
C ALA A 374 -33.84 21.15 -23.65
N TYR A 375 -34.45 21.06 -22.47
CA TYR A 375 -34.57 22.15 -21.49
C TYR A 375 -33.81 21.87 -20.19
N ILE A 376 -33.19 20.69 -20.05
CA ILE A 376 -32.47 20.30 -18.84
C ILE A 376 -31.05 20.88 -18.89
N THR A 377 -30.69 21.68 -17.89
CA THR A 377 -29.34 22.23 -17.73
C THR A 377 -28.40 21.24 -17.03
N ALA A 378 -27.09 21.45 -17.19
CA ALA A 378 -26.07 20.64 -16.53
C ALA A 378 -26.24 20.58 -15.00
N ASP A 379 -26.61 21.71 -14.38
CA ASP A 379 -26.81 21.79 -12.92
C ASP A 379 -27.96 20.91 -12.44
N VAL A 380 -29.06 20.85 -13.19
CA VAL A 380 -30.21 20.00 -12.85
C VAL A 380 -29.85 18.52 -12.98
N ILE A 381 -29.01 18.15 -13.94
CA ILE A 381 -28.55 16.77 -14.12
C ILE A 381 -27.67 16.33 -12.96
N ARG A 382 -26.83 17.21 -12.41
CA ARG A 382 -25.95 16.88 -11.27
C ARG A 382 -26.73 16.38 -10.07
N GLU A 383 -27.91 16.93 -9.83
CA GLU A 383 -28.82 16.56 -8.76
C GLU A 383 -29.60 15.26 -9.04
N SER A 384 -29.42 14.64 -10.21
CA SER A 384 -30.03 13.35 -10.51
C SER A 384 -29.49 12.27 -9.59
N SER A 385 -30.42 11.56 -8.94
CA SER A 385 -30.11 10.40 -8.10
C SER A 385 -29.56 9.21 -8.90
N GLN A 386 -29.76 9.19 -10.22
CA GLN A 386 -29.33 8.11 -11.10
C GLN A 386 -27.95 8.40 -11.70
N ILE A 387 -26.93 7.68 -11.24
CA ILE A 387 -25.54 7.87 -11.68
C ILE A 387 -25.38 7.69 -13.19
N LEU A 388 -26.05 6.72 -13.80
CA LEU A 388 -25.99 6.46 -15.24
C LEU A 388 -26.57 7.61 -16.08
N ILE A 389 -27.59 8.33 -15.57
CA ILE A 389 -28.12 9.52 -16.25
C ILE A 389 -27.07 10.63 -16.21
N ARG A 390 -26.44 10.86 -15.06
CA ARG A 390 -25.34 11.84 -14.94
C ARG A 390 -24.20 11.52 -15.90
N THR A 391 -23.79 10.25 -15.95
CA THR A 391 -22.75 9.78 -16.86
C THR A 391 -23.14 9.93 -18.33
N TYR A 392 -24.39 9.66 -18.70
CA TYR A 392 -24.85 9.85 -20.07
C TYR A 392 -24.67 11.29 -20.54
N TYR A 393 -25.09 12.27 -19.73
CA TYR A 393 -24.95 13.67 -20.10
C TYR A 393 -23.48 14.11 -20.15
N HIS A 394 -22.65 13.64 -19.22
CA HIS A 394 -21.20 13.83 -19.34
C HIS A 394 -20.66 13.27 -20.67
N ALA A 395 -21.00 12.02 -20.99
CA ALA A 395 -20.59 11.37 -22.22
C ALA A 395 -21.12 12.09 -23.48
N LYS A 396 -22.30 12.69 -23.40
CA LYS A 396 -22.90 13.48 -24.48
C LYS A 396 -22.17 14.80 -24.69
N THR A 397 -21.84 15.51 -23.62
CA THR A 397 -21.10 16.78 -23.66
C THR A 397 -19.70 16.59 -24.23
N GLU A 398 -19.01 15.52 -23.81
CA GLU A 398 -17.68 15.14 -24.32
C GLU A 398 -17.71 14.54 -25.74
N GLY A 399 -18.91 14.33 -26.31
CA GLY A 399 -19.08 13.83 -27.68
C GLY A 399 -18.89 12.31 -27.85
N TYR A 400 -18.79 11.54 -26.76
CA TYR A 400 -18.70 10.08 -26.82
C TYR A 400 -19.98 9.41 -27.30
N THR A 401 -21.15 10.02 -27.05
CA THR A 401 -22.45 9.48 -27.45
C THR A 401 -23.42 10.59 -27.84
N LYS A 402 -24.41 10.28 -28.68
CA LYS A 402 -25.41 11.26 -29.15
C LYS A 402 -26.81 11.04 -28.56
N SER A 403 -27.13 9.81 -28.17
CA SER A 403 -28.46 9.42 -27.68
C SER A 403 -28.35 8.43 -26.53
N TRP A 404 -29.38 8.38 -25.68
CA TRP A 404 -29.46 7.40 -24.59
C TRP A 404 -29.37 5.95 -25.08
N SER A 405 -29.99 5.64 -26.21
CA SER A 405 -29.92 4.31 -26.82
C SER A 405 -28.50 3.95 -27.25
N SER A 406 -27.73 4.90 -27.79
CA SER A 406 -26.32 4.70 -28.14
C SER A 406 -25.47 4.53 -26.89
N PHE A 407 -25.74 5.30 -25.83
CA PHE A 407 -25.05 5.19 -24.55
C PHE A 407 -25.23 3.83 -23.89
N ILE A 408 -26.47 3.34 -23.79
CA ILE A 408 -26.74 1.98 -23.28
C ILE A 408 -26.15 0.92 -24.22
N GLY A 409 -26.20 1.18 -25.53
CA GLY A 409 -25.59 0.37 -26.58
C GLY A 409 -24.09 0.11 -26.42
N GLU A 410 -23.38 0.96 -25.67
CA GLU A 410 -21.96 0.74 -25.35
C GLU A 410 -21.72 -0.44 -24.39
N PHE A 411 -22.76 -0.90 -23.69
CA PHE A 411 -22.68 -1.96 -22.67
C PHE A 411 -23.51 -3.19 -23.02
N ILE A 412 -24.69 -2.97 -23.61
CA ILE A 412 -25.66 -4.00 -23.96
C ILE A 412 -26.45 -3.54 -25.17
N THR A 413 -26.79 -4.45 -26.08
CA THR A 413 -27.64 -4.14 -27.22
C THR A 413 -28.99 -3.61 -26.72
N TYR A 414 -29.30 -2.35 -27.00
CA TYR A 414 -30.45 -1.64 -26.40
C TYR A 414 -31.80 -2.33 -26.64
N SER A 415 -32.02 -2.92 -27.81
CA SER A 415 -33.24 -3.68 -28.13
C SER A 415 -33.38 -4.98 -27.31
N GLN A 416 -32.29 -5.46 -26.72
CA GLN A 416 -32.24 -6.69 -25.94
C GLN A 416 -32.20 -6.44 -24.42
N LEU A 417 -32.25 -5.19 -23.97
CA LEU A 417 -32.13 -4.81 -22.55
C LEU A 417 -33.07 -5.58 -21.61
N HIS A 418 -34.28 -5.90 -22.08
CA HIS A 418 -35.30 -6.58 -21.29
C HIS A 418 -35.35 -8.11 -21.51
N ASN A 419 -34.46 -8.66 -22.35
CA ASN A 419 -34.55 -10.04 -22.82
C ASN A 419 -33.37 -10.88 -22.33
N ALA A 420 -33.56 -12.20 -22.27
CA ALA A 420 -32.51 -13.15 -21.87
C ALA A 420 -31.22 -13.05 -22.71
N PRO A 421 -31.27 -12.85 -24.04
CA PRO A 421 -30.04 -12.65 -24.83
C PRO A 421 -29.22 -11.43 -24.38
N GLY A 422 -29.88 -10.32 -24.02
CA GLY A 422 -29.19 -9.14 -23.52
C GLY A 422 -28.55 -9.38 -22.14
N ARG A 423 -29.20 -10.16 -21.27
CA ARG A 423 -28.60 -10.59 -20.00
C ARG A 423 -27.30 -11.38 -20.22
N GLU A 424 -27.28 -12.29 -21.18
CA GLU A 424 -26.10 -13.10 -21.50
C GLU A 424 -24.98 -12.30 -22.18
N GLU A 425 -25.33 -11.39 -23.09
CA GLU A 425 -24.41 -10.41 -23.67
C GLU A 425 -23.75 -9.58 -22.56
N PHE A 426 -24.55 -9.07 -21.64
CA PHE A 426 -24.08 -8.19 -20.58
C PHE A 426 -23.23 -8.92 -19.53
N LYS A 427 -23.58 -10.16 -19.19
CA LYS A 427 -22.71 -11.05 -18.40
C LYS A 427 -21.35 -11.22 -19.06
N THR A 428 -21.34 -11.48 -20.37
CA THR A 428 -20.09 -11.62 -21.16
C THR A 428 -19.30 -10.32 -21.16
N TYR A 429 -19.95 -9.17 -21.32
CA TYR A 429 -19.32 -7.86 -21.23
C TYR A 429 -18.62 -7.66 -19.88
N ILE A 430 -19.30 -7.83 -18.76
CA ILE A 430 -18.72 -7.60 -17.41
C ILE A 430 -17.54 -8.56 -17.17
N THR A 431 -17.74 -9.85 -17.42
CA THR A 431 -16.71 -10.88 -17.16
C THR A 431 -15.45 -10.63 -17.99
N GLN A 432 -15.58 -10.31 -19.28
CA GLN A 432 -14.43 -10.03 -20.14
C GLN A 432 -13.78 -8.68 -19.83
N GLN A 433 -14.58 -7.63 -19.68
CA GLN A 433 -14.10 -6.26 -19.50
C GLN A 433 -13.36 -6.07 -18.17
N PHE A 434 -13.80 -6.73 -17.11
CA PHE A 434 -13.22 -6.60 -15.77
C PHE A 434 -12.45 -7.85 -15.31
N GLY A 435 -12.39 -8.90 -16.14
CA GLY A 435 -11.69 -10.14 -15.81
C GLY A 435 -12.28 -10.87 -14.61
N MET A 436 -13.61 -10.96 -14.56
CA MET A 436 -14.34 -11.62 -13.47
C MET A 436 -14.77 -13.04 -13.86
N ASP A 437 -14.76 -13.95 -12.89
CA ASP A 437 -15.33 -15.28 -13.01
C ASP A 437 -16.81 -15.24 -12.58
N TYR A 438 -17.69 -15.93 -13.31
CA TYR A 438 -19.12 -15.97 -13.00
C TYR A 438 -19.44 -17.11 -12.02
N ILE A 439 -20.28 -16.84 -11.01
CA ILE A 439 -20.84 -17.85 -10.10
C ILE A 439 -22.37 -17.79 -10.13
N SER A 440 -23.02 -18.91 -10.41
CA SER A 440 -24.49 -19.02 -10.42
C SER A 440 -25.08 -19.09 -9.01
N SER A 441 -26.36 -18.77 -8.88
CA SER A 441 -27.08 -18.89 -7.61
C SER A 441 -27.12 -20.34 -7.12
N GLU A 442 -27.23 -21.32 -8.03
CA GLU A 442 -27.18 -22.74 -7.71
C GLU A 442 -25.85 -23.12 -7.05
N GLU A 443 -24.73 -22.63 -7.58
CA GLU A 443 -23.41 -22.85 -7.00
C GLU A 443 -23.28 -22.16 -5.64
N LEU A 444 -23.79 -20.93 -5.50
CA LEU A 444 -23.85 -20.22 -4.22
C LEU A 444 -24.67 -20.98 -3.16
N TYR A 445 -25.81 -21.55 -3.54
CA TYR A 445 -26.66 -22.36 -2.65
C TYR A 445 -25.98 -23.66 -2.25
N SER A 446 -25.20 -24.29 -3.13
CA SER A 446 -24.51 -25.55 -2.84
C SER A 446 -23.54 -25.46 -1.65
N GLN A 447 -23.08 -24.25 -1.33
CA GLN A 447 -22.11 -23.98 -0.26
C GLN A 447 -22.74 -23.24 0.93
N THR A 448 -24.06 -23.02 0.92
CA THR A 448 -24.77 -22.24 1.96
C THR A 448 -25.95 -23.00 2.55
N SER A 449 -26.41 -22.55 3.72
CA SER A 449 -27.60 -23.08 4.38
C SER A 449 -28.81 -22.26 3.94
N ILE A 450 -29.79 -22.91 3.30
CA ILE A 450 -31.04 -22.26 2.86
C ILE A 450 -31.77 -21.60 4.04
N ASN A 451 -31.77 -22.24 5.21
CA ASN A 451 -32.39 -21.69 6.41
C ASN A 451 -31.70 -20.40 6.88
N ASP A 452 -30.37 -20.36 6.84
CA ASP A 452 -29.60 -19.16 7.23
C ASP A 452 -29.84 -18.01 6.22
N VAL A 453 -30.03 -18.34 4.94
CA VAL A 453 -30.37 -17.36 3.89
C VAL A 453 -31.77 -16.78 4.12
N ASN A 454 -32.78 -17.63 4.35
CA ASN A 454 -34.15 -17.16 4.56
C ASN A 454 -34.27 -16.30 5.81
N THR A 455 -33.64 -16.71 6.92
CA THR A 455 -33.68 -15.97 8.19
C THR A 455 -33.10 -14.57 8.02
N LEU A 456 -31.91 -14.46 7.42
CA LEU A 456 -31.29 -13.14 7.20
C LEU A 456 -32.06 -12.30 6.16
N ALA A 457 -32.72 -12.93 5.18
CA ALA A 457 -33.55 -12.21 4.21
C ALA A 457 -34.76 -11.55 4.88
N GLU A 458 -35.41 -12.26 5.81
CA GLU A 458 -36.50 -11.71 6.63
C GLU A 458 -36.02 -10.52 7.47
N ASP A 459 -34.86 -10.65 8.14
CA ASP A 459 -34.29 -9.60 9.00
C ASP A 459 -33.94 -8.29 8.25
N ILE A 460 -33.59 -8.39 6.96
CA ILE A 460 -33.22 -7.22 6.13
C ILE A 460 -34.34 -6.76 5.19
N LEU A 461 -35.52 -7.39 5.24
CA LEU A 461 -36.64 -7.10 4.34
C LEU A 461 -37.11 -5.63 4.45
N GLU A 462 -37.24 -5.12 5.67
CA GLU A 462 -37.61 -3.72 5.94
C GLU A 462 -36.57 -2.76 5.34
N LEU A 463 -35.28 -3.08 5.49
CA LEU A 463 -34.17 -2.29 4.96
C LEU A 463 -34.19 -2.23 3.42
N LYS A 464 -34.69 -3.29 2.77
CA LYS A 464 -34.91 -3.35 1.32
C LYS A 464 -36.31 -2.91 0.90
N LYS A 465 -37.02 -2.15 1.75
CA LYS A 465 -38.35 -1.57 1.50
C LYS A 465 -39.39 -2.63 1.10
N GLY A 466 -39.34 -3.81 1.71
CA GLY A 466 -40.27 -4.91 1.42
C GLY A 466 -39.97 -5.67 0.12
N ASN A 467 -38.84 -5.43 -0.55
CA ASN A 467 -38.48 -6.17 -1.75
C ASN A 467 -37.80 -7.50 -1.41
N GLN A 468 -38.59 -8.59 -1.40
CA GLN A 468 -38.12 -9.93 -1.06
C GLN A 468 -36.94 -10.38 -1.94
N SER A 469 -37.03 -10.21 -3.26
CA SER A 469 -35.98 -10.62 -4.20
C SER A 469 -34.63 -9.94 -3.91
N LEU A 470 -34.63 -8.65 -3.51
CA LEU A 470 -33.40 -7.96 -3.13
C LEU A 470 -32.87 -8.41 -1.76
N ALA A 471 -33.76 -8.76 -0.83
CA ALA A 471 -33.38 -9.30 0.47
C ALA A 471 -32.74 -10.68 0.32
N ASP A 472 -33.36 -11.58 -0.45
CA ASP A 472 -32.83 -12.92 -0.74
C ASP A 472 -31.46 -12.85 -1.43
N ALA A 473 -31.30 -11.98 -2.43
CA ALA A 473 -30.06 -11.77 -3.16
C ALA A 473 -28.89 -11.34 -2.25
N VAL A 474 -29.13 -10.36 -1.37
CA VAL A 474 -28.12 -9.88 -0.41
C VAL A 474 -27.82 -10.92 0.65
N SER A 475 -28.85 -11.57 1.18
CA SER A 475 -28.72 -12.63 2.17
C SER A 475 -27.90 -13.81 1.63
N LEU A 476 -28.18 -14.25 0.40
CA LEU A 476 -27.43 -15.29 -0.30
C LEU A 476 -25.96 -14.89 -0.42
N THR A 477 -25.67 -13.69 -0.93
CA THR A 477 -24.30 -13.18 -1.09
C THR A 477 -23.51 -13.22 0.22
N ILE A 478 -24.11 -12.76 1.32
CA ILE A 478 -23.49 -12.73 2.65
C ILE A 478 -23.19 -14.14 3.14
N ASN A 479 -24.19 -15.03 3.08
CA ASN A 479 -24.03 -16.41 3.50
C ASN A 479 -22.99 -17.15 2.64
N SER A 480 -22.91 -16.83 1.35
CA SER A 480 -21.92 -17.43 0.43
C SER A 480 -20.48 -17.05 0.77
N VAL A 481 -20.22 -15.86 1.30
CA VAL A 481 -18.89 -15.52 1.84
C VAL A 481 -18.48 -16.54 2.90
N TYR A 482 -19.36 -16.80 3.88
CA TYR A 482 -19.09 -17.76 4.96
C TYR A 482 -19.07 -19.21 4.45
N GLY A 483 -19.93 -19.55 3.51
CA GLY A 483 -19.95 -20.84 2.81
C GLY A 483 -18.61 -21.16 2.15
N GLN A 484 -18.10 -20.24 1.34
CA GLN A 484 -16.81 -20.36 0.67
C GLN A 484 -15.66 -20.45 1.68
N ARG A 485 -15.65 -19.63 2.74
CA ARG A 485 -14.62 -19.71 3.80
C ARG A 485 -14.53 -21.11 4.42
N ARG A 486 -15.68 -21.74 4.67
CA ARG A 486 -15.76 -23.11 5.21
C ARG A 486 -15.31 -24.15 4.18
N ALA A 487 -15.81 -24.06 2.95
CA ALA A 487 -15.46 -24.98 1.86
C ALA A 487 -13.94 -24.99 1.58
N ASN A 488 -13.31 -23.82 1.64
CA ASN A 488 -11.88 -23.65 1.39
C ASN A 488 -10.99 -23.84 2.63
N LYS A 489 -11.57 -24.13 3.80
CA LYS A 489 -10.85 -24.30 5.08
C LYS A 489 -9.93 -23.11 5.42
N GLU A 490 -10.36 -21.88 5.13
CA GLU A 490 -9.54 -20.66 5.26
C GLU A 490 -9.04 -20.37 6.69
N TYR A 491 -9.62 -21.01 7.70
CA TYR A 491 -9.14 -20.91 9.07
C TYR A 491 -7.86 -21.71 9.32
N SER A 492 -7.64 -22.80 8.57
CA SER A 492 -6.57 -23.77 8.83
C SER A 492 -5.39 -23.66 7.87
N THR A 493 -5.59 -23.15 6.66
CA THR A 493 -4.58 -23.21 5.59
C THR A 493 -3.49 -22.14 5.75
N PHE A 494 -3.85 -20.93 6.21
CA PHE A 494 -2.90 -19.83 6.42
C PHE A 494 -3.39 -18.91 7.56
N PRO A 495 -3.04 -19.19 8.81
CA PRO A 495 -3.59 -18.47 9.95
C PRO A 495 -3.28 -16.98 9.89
N GLU A 496 -2.06 -16.57 9.56
CA GLU A 496 -1.56 -15.19 9.65
C GLU A 496 -2.11 -14.21 8.61
N TYR A 497 -2.60 -14.69 7.46
CA TYR A 497 -3.15 -13.82 6.40
C TYR A 497 -4.64 -13.51 6.58
N GLY A 498 -5.31 -14.15 7.54
CA GLY A 498 -6.75 -13.98 7.73
C GLY A 498 -7.60 -14.61 6.64
N TYR A 499 -8.86 -14.20 6.57
CA TYR A 499 -9.77 -14.68 5.54
C TYR A 499 -9.38 -14.16 4.16
N GLN A 500 -9.61 -14.99 3.14
CA GLN A 500 -9.32 -14.74 1.74
C GLN A 500 -10.58 -14.40 0.96
N THR A 501 -11.74 -14.96 1.36
CA THR A 501 -13.01 -14.68 0.72
C THR A 501 -13.74 -13.51 1.39
N TRP A 502 -14.14 -12.52 0.59
CA TRP A 502 -14.84 -11.31 1.05
C TRP A 502 -15.89 -10.82 0.05
N TRP A 503 -16.89 -10.11 0.55
CA TRP A 503 -17.79 -9.30 -0.27
C TRP A 503 -17.21 -7.89 -0.43
N LEU A 504 -16.79 -7.54 -1.64
CA LEU A 504 -16.23 -6.23 -1.97
C LEU A 504 -17.35 -5.26 -2.32
N THR A 505 -17.69 -4.36 -1.40
CA THR A 505 -18.79 -3.40 -1.57
C THR A 505 -18.62 -2.17 -0.67
N GLN A 506 -19.22 -1.04 -1.05
CA GLN A 506 -19.39 0.15 -0.21
C GLN A 506 -20.72 0.14 0.58
N GLU A 507 -21.57 -0.87 0.42
CA GLU A 507 -22.82 -0.98 1.19
C GLU A 507 -22.52 -1.09 2.71
N SER A 508 -23.00 -0.14 3.51
CA SER A 508 -22.83 -0.09 4.97
C SER A 508 -24.11 -0.42 5.73
N LYS A 509 -25.28 -0.16 5.15
CA LYS A 509 -26.58 -0.22 5.83
C LYS A 509 -26.90 -1.63 6.34
N VAL A 510 -26.57 -2.65 5.57
CA VAL A 510 -26.80 -4.06 5.91
C VAL A 510 -26.02 -4.49 7.17
N GLN A 511 -24.89 -3.83 7.47
CA GLN A 511 -24.06 -4.19 8.63
C GLN A 511 -24.80 -4.10 9.97
N ARG A 512 -25.79 -3.20 10.07
CA ARG A 512 -26.60 -3.00 11.29
C ARG A 512 -27.48 -4.20 11.62
N HIS A 513 -27.89 -4.96 10.59
CA HIS A 513 -28.79 -6.11 10.72
C HIS A 513 -28.01 -7.45 10.71
N THR A 514 -26.69 -7.41 10.55
CA THR A 514 -25.85 -8.62 10.47
C THR A 514 -24.98 -8.85 11.71
N VAL A 515 -25.31 -8.22 12.84
CA VAL A 515 -24.51 -8.36 14.07
C VAL A 515 -24.48 -9.82 14.54
N ASP A 516 -25.60 -10.50 14.49
CA ASP A 516 -25.71 -11.88 15.01
C ASP A 516 -25.06 -12.90 14.08
N ILE A 517 -25.15 -12.73 12.75
CA ILE A 517 -24.42 -13.59 11.80
C ILE A 517 -22.90 -13.39 11.89
N VAL A 518 -22.44 -12.15 12.14
CA VAL A 518 -21.02 -11.86 12.37
C VAL A 518 -20.55 -12.52 13.68
N LYS A 519 -21.35 -12.46 14.75
CA LYS A 519 -21.04 -13.16 16.02
C LYS A 519 -21.00 -14.68 15.82
N LYS A 520 -21.99 -15.26 15.12
CA LYS A 520 -22.08 -16.70 14.83
C LYS A 520 -20.84 -17.21 14.09
N ASN A 521 -20.34 -16.45 13.13
CA ASN A 521 -19.20 -16.84 12.30
C ASN A 521 -17.84 -16.31 12.78
N GLY A 522 -17.83 -15.46 13.83
CA GLY A 522 -16.62 -14.91 14.44
C GLY A 522 -15.85 -13.88 13.59
N ALA A 523 -16.38 -13.47 12.43
CA ALA A 523 -15.68 -12.56 11.52
C ALA A 523 -16.63 -11.77 10.62
N LYS A 524 -16.21 -10.57 10.21
CA LYS A 524 -16.92 -9.75 9.23
C LYS A 524 -16.81 -10.36 7.82
N PHE A 525 -17.75 -10.00 6.95
CA PHE A 525 -17.87 -10.54 5.59
C PHE A 525 -17.60 -9.50 4.49
N ILE A 526 -17.61 -8.19 4.82
CA ILE A 526 -17.36 -7.10 3.88
C ILE A 526 -15.89 -6.69 3.89
N MET A 527 -15.32 -6.53 2.69
CA MET A 527 -14.07 -5.82 2.46
C MET A 527 -14.37 -4.50 1.76
N ARG A 528 -13.73 -3.43 2.21
CA ARG A 528 -13.87 -2.09 1.61
C ARG A 528 -12.86 -1.90 0.47
N PRO A 529 -13.24 -1.32 -0.69
CA PRO A 529 -12.31 -1.07 -1.80
C PRO A 529 -11.07 -0.26 -1.42
N GLU A 530 -11.21 0.63 -0.44
CA GLU A 530 -10.15 1.49 0.09
C GLU A 530 -8.98 0.68 0.64
N PHE A 531 -9.23 -0.51 1.21
CA PHE A 531 -8.17 -1.43 1.64
C PHE A 531 -7.30 -1.84 0.45
N LEU A 532 -7.93 -2.20 -0.68
CA LEU A 532 -7.21 -2.59 -1.88
C LEU A 532 -6.44 -1.42 -2.49
N LEU A 533 -7.02 -0.22 -2.46
CA LEU A 533 -6.36 0.98 -2.98
C LEU A 533 -5.14 1.35 -2.13
N ASN A 534 -5.29 1.41 -0.80
CA ASN A 534 -4.25 1.87 0.10
C ASN A 534 -3.07 0.90 0.19
N PHE A 535 -3.32 -0.41 0.25
CA PHE A 535 -2.27 -1.41 0.46
C PHE A 535 -1.80 -2.11 -0.81
N PHE A 536 -2.41 -1.88 -1.97
CA PHE A 536 -2.01 -2.53 -3.23
C PHE A 536 -1.83 -1.58 -4.41
N SER A 537 -2.73 -0.62 -4.60
CA SER A 537 -2.58 0.33 -5.72
C SER A 537 -1.52 1.39 -5.48
N LEU A 538 -1.33 1.79 -4.21
CA LEU A 538 -0.39 2.82 -3.78
C LEU A 538 0.86 2.26 -3.10
N SER A 539 0.95 0.95 -2.92
CA SER A 539 2.12 0.32 -2.30
C SER A 539 3.31 0.35 -3.26
N PRO A 540 4.48 0.82 -2.80
CA PRO A 540 5.68 0.78 -3.62
C PRO A 540 6.15 -0.66 -3.86
N SER A 541 6.91 -0.86 -4.94
CA SER A 541 7.52 -2.16 -5.16
C SER A 541 8.65 -2.39 -4.14
N VAL A 542 8.92 -3.66 -3.82
CA VAL A 542 10.06 -4.05 -2.96
C VAL A 542 11.37 -3.47 -3.51
N ARG A 543 11.50 -3.40 -4.83
CA ARG A 543 12.66 -2.81 -5.50
C ARG A 543 12.77 -1.31 -5.21
N ASP A 544 11.68 -0.55 -5.37
CA ASP A 544 11.66 0.90 -5.15
C ASP A 544 11.99 1.24 -3.69
N ILE A 545 11.51 0.42 -2.74
CA ILE A 545 11.86 0.55 -1.32
C ILE A 545 13.37 0.32 -1.14
N ARG A 546 13.92 -0.79 -1.65
CA ARG A 546 15.36 -1.09 -1.50
C ARG A 546 16.25 -0.03 -2.14
N GLU A 547 15.90 0.46 -3.32
CA GLU A 547 16.63 1.57 -3.97
C GLU A 547 16.58 2.84 -3.10
N SER A 548 15.43 3.15 -2.50
CA SER A 548 15.29 4.30 -1.61
C SER A 548 16.09 4.16 -0.32
N TYR A 549 16.15 2.96 0.27
CA TYR A 549 16.97 2.72 1.46
C TYR A 549 18.45 3.01 1.16
N LYS A 550 18.94 2.58 0.00
CA LYS A 550 20.30 2.91 -0.45
C LYS A 550 20.56 4.40 -0.65
N THR A 551 19.55 5.22 -0.94
CA THR A 551 19.71 6.67 -1.07
C THR A 551 19.55 7.39 0.27
N ILE A 552 18.65 6.90 1.13
CA ILE A 552 18.28 7.55 2.40
C ILE A 552 19.27 7.20 3.52
N PHE A 553 19.65 5.93 3.69
CA PHE A 553 20.50 5.50 4.79
C PHE A 553 21.97 5.95 4.74
N PRO A 554 22.59 6.27 3.58
CA PRO A 554 23.93 6.87 3.58
C PRO A 554 23.93 8.40 3.63
N SER A 555 22.78 9.07 3.72
CA SER A 555 22.71 10.53 3.53
C SER A 555 22.31 11.31 4.79
N VAL A 556 22.85 12.53 4.89
CA VAL A 556 22.43 13.53 5.90
C VAL A 556 20.92 13.81 5.80
N MET A 557 20.36 13.73 4.60
CA MET A 557 18.92 13.82 4.36
C MET A 557 18.13 12.76 5.14
N GLY A 558 18.58 11.50 5.17
CA GLY A 558 17.89 10.46 5.93
C GLY A 558 17.88 10.74 7.42
N ILE A 559 18.98 11.27 7.95
CA ILE A 559 19.09 11.70 9.35
C ILE A 559 18.12 12.85 9.65
N GLN A 560 18.09 13.87 8.79
CA GLN A 560 17.17 15.01 8.92
C GLN A 560 15.71 14.57 8.89
N MET A 561 15.36 13.60 8.03
CA MET A 561 14.02 13.03 8.01
C MET A 561 13.70 12.30 9.32
N GLY A 562 14.62 11.47 9.82
CA GLY A 562 14.46 10.77 11.11
C GLY A 562 14.19 11.71 12.28
N ASN A 563 14.77 12.91 12.28
CA ASN A 563 14.50 13.93 13.30
C ASN A 563 13.06 14.45 13.29
N ARG A 564 12.32 14.28 12.18
CA ARG A 564 10.92 14.72 12.04
C ARG A 564 9.91 13.71 12.59
N LEU A 565 10.36 12.49 12.93
CA LEU A 565 9.53 11.51 13.62
C LEU A 565 9.26 12.00 15.06
N PRO A 566 8.00 12.08 15.52
CA PRO A 566 7.70 12.42 16.91
C PRO A 566 8.18 11.32 17.88
N ASP A 567 8.74 11.71 19.03
CA ASP A 567 9.25 10.77 20.04
C ASP A 567 8.16 9.82 20.56
N GLU A 568 6.94 10.33 20.76
CA GLU A 568 5.80 9.50 21.15
C GLU A 568 5.55 8.36 20.17
N LEU A 569 5.64 8.63 18.85
CA LEU A 569 5.42 7.62 17.83
C LEU A 569 6.58 6.63 17.78
N PHE A 570 7.82 7.12 17.88
CA PHE A 570 9.01 6.28 17.95
C PHE A 570 8.93 5.29 19.12
N HIS A 571 8.66 5.77 20.33
CA HIS A 571 8.54 4.92 21.51
C HIS A 571 7.37 3.96 21.41
N LYS A 572 6.23 4.40 20.86
CA LYS A 572 5.07 3.53 20.64
C LYS A 572 5.38 2.36 19.71
N VAL A 573 6.11 2.58 18.61
CA VAL A 573 6.53 1.50 17.69
C VAL A 573 7.41 0.49 18.43
N LEU A 574 8.37 0.97 19.22
CA LEU A 574 9.27 0.10 20.00
C LEU A 574 8.55 -0.68 21.11
N GLU A 575 7.54 -0.09 21.74
CA GLU A 575 6.69 -0.78 22.71
C GLU A 575 5.93 -1.96 22.08
N GLN A 576 5.50 -1.83 20.83
CA GLN A 576 4.85 -2.94 20.12
C GLN A 576 5.82 -4.08 19.79
N VAL A 577 7.11 -3.78 19.57
CA VAL A 577 8.15 -4.80 19.43
C VAL A 577 8.35 -5.56 20.75
N ASP A 578 8.33 -4.86 21.88
CA ASP A 578 8.40 -5.47 23.22
C ASP A 578 7.23 -6.44 23.49
N ILE A 579 6.02 -5.99 23.16
CA ILE A 579 4.80 -6.79 23.26
C ILE A 579 4.88 -8.04 22.37
N TRP A 580 5.43 -7.92 21.16
CA TRP A 580 5.63 -9.03 20.23
C TRP A 580 6.65 -10.04 20.77
N LYS A 581 7.80 -9.56 21.28
CA LYS A 581 8.90 -10.41 21.77
C LYS A 581 8.47 -11.30 22.94
N ASN A 582 7.62 -10.78 23.82
CA ASN A 582 7.12 -11.49 24.99
C ASN A 582 5.99 -12.49 24.67
N GLN A 583 5.66 -12.71 23.39
CA GLN A 583 4.60 -13.60 22.97
C GLN A 583 5.12 -14.81 22.20
N GLU A 584 4.46 -15.95 22.41
CA GLU A 584 4.69 -17.14 21.60
C GLU A 584 4.24 -16.93 20.16
N ASP A 585 4.94 -17.57 19.20
CA ASP A 585 4.66 -17.48 17.77
C ASP A 585 3.18 -17.75 17.42
N GLY A 586 2.54 -18.72 18.10
CA GLY A 586 1.13 -19.03 17.89
C GLY A 586 0.21 -17.87 18.29
N ARG A 587 0.56 -17.13 19.35
CA ARG A 587 -0.19 -15.96 19.80
C ARG A 587 -0.01 -14.79 18.83
N VAL A 588 1.22 -14.57 18.36
CA VAL A 588 1.54 -13.57 17.34
C VAL A 588 0.75 -13.85 16.07
N ALA A 589 0.78 -15.09 15.56
CA ALA A 589 0.03 -15.49 14.36
C ALA A 589 -1.47 -15.19 14.49
N ALA A 590 -2.07 -15.55 15.63
CA ALA A 590 -3.49 -15.30 15.90
C ALA A 590 -3.83 -13.81 15.98
N LYS A 591 -2.96 -12.98 16.56
CA LYS A 591 -3.17 -11.53 16.60
C LYS A 591 -2.96 -10.87 15.23
N THR A 592 -1.89 -11.23 14.53
CA THR A 592 -1.60 -10.77 13.16
C THR A 592 -2.78 -11.06 12.24
N ARG A 593 -3.37 -12.26 12.35
CA ARG A 593 -4.63 -12.62 11.68
C ARG A 593 -5.74 -11.63 11.97
N ALA A 594 -6.03 -11.43 13.26
CA ALA A 594 -7.13 -10.59 13.70
C ALA A 594 -6.95 -9.14 13.25
N LEU A 595 -5.74 -8.60 13.32
CA LEU A 595 -5.41 -7.25 12.85
C LEU A 595 -5.58 -7.13 11.34
N CYS A 596 -5.11 -8.11 10.57
CA CYS A 596 -5.26 -8.14 9.11
C CYS A 596 -6.74 -8.16 8.70
N ASP A 597 -7.55 -9.05 9.29
CA ASP A 597 -8.99 -9.11 9.01
C ASP A 597 -9.74 -7.87 9.47
N ARG A 598 -9.31 -7.26 10.57
CA ARG A 598 -9.83 -5.98 11.06
C ARG A 598 -9.53 -4.85 10.07
N LEU A 599 -8.33 -4.78 9.51
CA LEU A 599 -7.96 -3.79 8.50
C LEU A 599 -8.76 -3.94 7.20
N LYS A 600 -9.01 -5.16 6.75
CA LYS A 600 -9.83 -5.42 5.55
C LYS A 600 -11.27 -4.92 5.70
N ALA A 601 -11.82 -5.04 6.92
CA ALA A 601 -13.25 -4.89 7.18
C ALA A 601 -13.65 -3.56 7.83
N GLU A 602 -12.71 -2.75 8.31
CA GLU A 602 -13.00 -1.47 8.96
C GLU A 602 -12.98 -0.29 7.97
N HIS A 603 -13.76 0.74 8.29
CA HIS A 603 -13.88 1.94 7.45
C HIS A 603 -12.58 2.76 7.52
N TYR A 604 -12.05 3.13 6.35
CA TYR A 604 -11.33 4.38 6.21
C TYR A 604 -12.36 5.50 6.27
N ASP A 605 -12.14 6.51 7.13
CA ASP A 605 -13.06 7.63 7.34
C ASP A 605 -13.63 8.18 6.02
N GLU A 606 -14.95 8.35 5.98
CA GLU A 606 -15.70 8.93 4.85
C GLU A 606 -15.14 10.29 4.39
N ASN A 607 -14.44 11.01 5.28
CA ASN A 607 -13.80 12.29 4.97
C ASN A 607 -12.58 12.20 4.04
N SER A 608 -11.97 11.03 3.80
CA SER A 608 -10.91 10.91 2.78
C SER A 608 -11.47 10.73 1.36
N ASN A 609 -12.68 10.18 1.22
CA ASN A 609 -13.30 9.90 -0.07
C ASN A 609 -14.38 10.90 -0.49
N TYR A 610 -14.78 11.82 0.40
CA TYR A 610 -15.59 13.00 0.04
C TYR A 610 -14.87 13.98 -0.91
N ASN A 611 -13.58 13.75 -1.21
CA ASN A 611 -12.72 14.74 -1.86
C ASN A 611 -12.02 14.27 -3.14
N SER A 612 -12.51 13.24 -3.84
CA SER A 612 -11.90 12.86 -5.13
C SER A 612 -12.81 13.21 -6.30
N ILE A 613 -14.04 12.70 -6.33
CA ILE A 613 -14.96 12.96 -7.44
C ILE A 613 -15.52 14.39 -7.35
N ASP A 614 -16.02 14.82 -6.19
CA ASP A 614 -16.54 16.18 -6.01
C ASP A 614 -15.42 17.24 -6.02
N HIS A 615 -14.17 16.88 -5.70
CA HIS A 615 -13.02 17.78 -5.80
C HIS A 615 -12.49 17.89 -7.23
N VAL A 616 -12.42 16.79 -7.99
CA VAL A 616 -12.03 16.82 -9.40
C VAL A 616 -13.10 17.55 -10.23
N ILE A 617 -14.39 17.35 -9.93
CA ILE A 617 -15.47 18.13 -10.53
C ILE A 617 -15.33 19.63 -10.15
N LYS A 618 -15.00 19.96 -8.89
CA LYS A 618 -14.72 21.35 -8.48
C LYS A 618 -13.47 21.96 -9.13
N GLU A 619 -12.39 21.20 -9.31
CA GLU A 619 -11.13 21.71 -9.87
C GLU A 619 -11.24 21.95 -11.37
N VAL A 620 -11.93 21.07 -12.11
CA VAL A 620 -12.21 21.25 -13.55
C VAL A 620 -13.10 22.46 -13.82
N GLU A 621 -13.86 22.94 -12.82
CA GLU A 621 -14.80 24.06 -12.95
C GLU A 621 -14.26 25.38 -12.40
N SER A 622 -13.08 25.36 -11.76
CA SER A 622 -12.40 26.55 -11.23
C SER A 622 -11.23 27.04 -12.10
N ALA A 623 -11.00 26.37 -13.23
CA ALA A 623 -10.14 26.79 -14.33
C ALA A 623 -11.00 27.23 -15.51
#